data_AF-A0A954G0R4-F1
#
_entry.id   AF-A0A954G0R4-F1
#
_cell.length_a   1.000
_cell.length_b   1.000
_cell.length_c   1.000
_cell.angle_alpha   90.00
_cell.angle_beta   90.00
_cell.angle_gamma   90.00
#
_symmetry.space_group_name_H-M   'P 1'
#
loop_
_entity.id
_entity.type
_entity.pdbx_description
1 polymer ?
#
loop_
_entity_poly.entity_id
_entity_poly.type
_entity_poly.pdbx_seq_one_letter_code
_entity_poly.pdbx_strand_id
1 'polypeptide(L)' 'PETVALLANHNPLIRNALVLLFAQQDYLELQTPEGKENLKKQARDKVNELLMNEAEKETIEAVLFTNFVMQ' A
#
# COMPACT_ATOMS: atom_id res chain seq x y z
N PRO A 1 -9.93 15.58 -6.97
CA PRO A 1 -8.51 15.77 -6.63
C PRO A 1 -7.62 15.07 -7.65
N GLU A 2 -6.53 15.71 -8.06
CA GLU A 2 -5.59 15.21 -9.08
C GLU A 2 -4.96 13.86 -8.69
N THR A 3 -4.61 13.70 -7.40
CA THR A 3 -4.15 12.44 -6.79
C THR A 3 -5.06 11.25 -7.07
N VAL A 4 -6.39 11.44 -7.03
CA VAL A 4 -7.36 10.35 -7.20
C VAL A 4 -7.39 9.86 -8.64
N ALA A 5 -7.28 10.77 -9.61
CA ALA A 5 -7.21 10.42 -11.02
C ALA A 5 -5.89 9.68 -11.33
N LEU A 6 -4.78 10.13 -10.75
CA LEU A 6 -3.47 9.48 -10.88
C LEU A 6 -3.49 8.05 -10.33
N LEU A 7 -4.04 7.85 -9.12
CA LEU A 7 -4.21 6.52 -8.51
C LEU A 7 -5.10 5.61 -9.36
N ALA A 8 -6.19 6.15 -9.94
CA ALA A 8 -7.07 5.38 -10.81
C ALA A 8 -6.36 4.92 -12.09
N ASN A 9 -5.56 5.80 -12.71
CA ASN A 9 -4.79 5.49 -13.92
C ASN A 9 -3.68 4.45 -13.67
N HIS A 10 -3.08 4.47 -12.48
CA HIS A 10 -1.97 3.57 -12.11
C HIS A 10 -2.40 2.39 -11.23
N ASN A 11 -3.70 2.15 -11.10
CA ASN A 11 -4.25 1.10 -10.23
C ASN A 11 -3.63 -0.30 -10.49
N PRO A 12 -3.40 -0.75 -11.75
CA PRO A 12 -2.76 -2.04 -11.99
C PRO A 12 -1.35 -2.16 -11.40
N LEU A 13 -0.54 -1.10 -11.54
CA LEU A 13 0.84 -1.04 -11.04
C LEU A 13 0.85 -1.02 -9.51
N ILE A 14 0.04 -0.15 -8.91
CA ILE A 14 -0.11 -0.02 -7.46
C ILE A 14 -0.57 -1.34 -6.85
N ARG A 15 -1.58 -1.98 -7.44
CA ARG A 15 -2.08 -3.28 -6.99
C ARG A 15 -1.01 -4.36 -7.08
N ASN A 16 -0.24 -4.42 -8.16
CA ASN A 16 0.84 -5.40 -8.30
C ASN A 16 1.91 -5.22 -7.20
N ALA A 17 2.35 -3.99 -6.97
CA ALA A 17 3.33 -3.70 -5.92
C ALA A 17 2.83 -4.07 -4.52
N LEU A 18 1.55 -3.78 -4.21
CA LEU A 18 0.94 -4.17 -2.94
C LEU A 18 0.82 -5.69 -2.79
N VAL A 19 0.43 -6.40 -3.86
CA VAL A 19 0.38 -7.87 -3.85
C VAL A 19 1.76 -8.47 -3.55
N LEU A 20 2.81 -7.95 -4.19
CA LEU A 20 4.18 -8.39 -3.95
C LEU A 20 4.66 -8.07 -2.53
N LEU A 21 4.32 -6.89 -2.00
CA LEU A 21 4.61 -6.52 -0.62
C LEU A 21 3.95 -7.48 0.37
N PHE A 22 2.66 -7.79 0.16
CA PHE A 22 1.88 -8.64 1.05
C PHE A 22 2.35 -10.09 1.02
N ALA A 23 2.77 -10.59 -0.15
CA ALA A 23 3.29 -11.94 -0.31
C ALA A 23 4.62 -12.20 0.43
N GLN A 24 5.36 -11.14 0.79
CA GLN A 24 6.64 -11.22 1.49
C GLN A 24 6.52 -11.09 3.01
N GLN A 25 5.33 -10.79 3.54
CA GLN A 25 5.15 -10.58 4.97
C GLN A 25 5.16 -11.91 5.73
N ASP A 26 5.70 -11.88 6.95
CA ASP A 26 5.66 -13.03 7.85
C ASP A 26 4.26 -13.21 8.44
N TYR A 27 3.78 -14.45 8.47
CA TYR A 27 2.45 -14.77 8.95
C TYR A 27 2.26 -14.46 10.44
N LEU A 28 3.25 -14.78 11.29
CA LEU A 28 3.16 -14.56 12.73
C LEU A 28 3.19 -13.07 13.05
N GLU A 29 4.00 -12.29 12.32
CA GLU A 29 4.01 -10.83 12.44
C GLU A 29 2.63 -10.24 12.12
N LEU A 30 1.99 -10.69 11.05
CA LEU A 30 0.66 -10.22 10.64
C LEU A 30 -0.46 -10.57 11.62
N GLN A 31 -0.26 -11.54 12.53
CA GLN A 31 -1.22 -11.81 13.60
C GLN A 31 -1.23 -10.72 14.67
N THR A 32 -0.14 -9.99 14.83
CA THR A 32 -0.01 -8.95 15.85
C THR A 32 -0.61 -7.62 15.37
N PRO A 33 -1.15 -6.78 16.28
CA PRO A 33 -1.59 -5.43 15.93
C PRO A 33 -0.46 -4.57 15.35
N GLU A 34 0.75 -4.72 15.91
CA GLU A 34 1.93 -3.97 15.49
C GLU A 34 2.37 -4.34 14.07
N GLY A 35 2.40 -5.63 13.74
CA GLY A 35 2.73 -6.09 12.39
C GLY A 35 1.71 -5.60 11.36
N LYS A 36 0.41 -5.57 11.69
CA LYS A 36 -0.63 -4.99 10.81
C LYS A 36 -0.44 -3.50 10.60
N GLU A 37 -0.12 -2.75 11.65
CA GLU A 37 0.15 -1.32 11.55
C GLU A 37 1.41 -1.04 10.74
N ASN A 38 2.46 -1.83 10.95
CA ASN A 38 3.69 -1.75 10.16
C ASN A 38 3.41 -2.06 8.68
N LEU A 39 2.59 -3.07 8.38
CA LEU A 39 2.19 -3.39 7.01
C LEU A 39 1.45 -2.23 6.33
N LYS A 40 0.56 -1.53 7.04
CA LYS A 40 -0.13 -0.35 6.49
C LYS A 40 0.85 0.78 6.17
N LYS A 41 1.84 1.01 7.03
CA LYS A 41 2.90 2.01 6.81
C LYS A 41 3.74 1.64 5.60
N GLN A 42 4.21 0.39 5.51
CA GLN A 42 4.95 -0.11 4.35
C GLN A 42 4.14 0.01 3.06
N ALA A 43 2.84 -0.32 3.09
CA ALA A 43 1.96 -0.17 1.94
C ALA A 43 1.85 1.29 1.50
N ARG A 44 1.63 2.22 2.44
CA ARG A 44 1.59 3.66 2.16
C ARG A 44 2.89 4.15 1.52
N ASP A 45 4.02 3.76 2.11
CA ASP A 45 5.35 4.16 1.63
C ASP A 45 5.58 3.63 0.22
N LYS A 46 5.18 2.39 -0.06
CA LYS A 46 5.32 1.80 -1.38
C LYS A 46 4.46 2.50 -2.43
N VAL A 47 3.23 2.88 -2.09
CA VAL A 47 2.38 3.67 -2.99
C VAL A 47 2.99 5.04 -3.24
N ASN A 48 3.47 5.73 -2.20
CA ASN A 48 4.10 7.04 -2.35
C ASN A 48 5.38 7.00 -3.19
N GLU A 49 6.21 5.97 -3.04
CA GLU A 49 7.39 5.74 -3.88
C GLU A 49 7.00 5.66 -5.36
N LEU A 50 5.95 4.90 -5.69
CA LEU A 50 5.45 4.79 -7.06
C LEU A 50 4.88 6.11 -7.57
N LEU A 51 4.12 6.84 -6.76
CA LEU A 51 3.56 8.13 -7.16
C LEU A 51 4.64 9.19 -7.39
N MET A 52 5.69 9.19 -6.57
CA MET A 52 6.84 10.10 -6.76
C MET A 52 7.58 9.80 -8.06
N ASN A 53 7.75 8.52 -8.43
CA ASN A 53 8.40 8.15 -9.69
C ASN A 53 7.60 8.57 -10.94
N GLU A 54 6.26 8.59 -10.85
CA GLU A 54 5.40 8.88 -12.01
C GLU A 54 4.94 10.35 -12.10
N ALA A 55 4.74 11.03 -10.97
CA ALA A 55 4.10 12.36 -10.93
C ALA A 55 4.80 13.38 -10.02
N GLU A 56 5.94 13.03 -9.40
CA GLU A 56 6.85 13.85 -8.57
C GLU A 56 6.26 14.63 -7.38
N LYS A 57 4.95 14.86 -7.29
CA LYS A 57 4.33 15.78 -6.30
C LYS A 57 3.15 15.20 -5.53
N GLU A 58 2.64 14.05 -5.94
CA GLU A 58 1.43 13.46 -5.35
C GLU A 58 1.77 12.39 -4.32
N THR A 59 1.16 12.47 -3.14
CA THR A 59 1.30 11.47 -2.07
C THR A 59 -0.04 11.19 -1.40
N ILE A 60 -0.13 10.02 -0.76
CA ILE A 60 -1.26 9.61 0.07
C ILE A 60 -0.89 9.67 1.56
N GLU A 61 -1.90 9.97 2.37
CA GLU A 61 -1.77 10.03 3.83
C GLU A 61 -1.72 8.63 4.45
N ALA A 62 -2.57 7.70 4.00
CA ALA A 62 -2.69 6.37 4.58
C ALA A 62 -3.26 5.34 3.61
N VAL A 63 -2.94 4.07 3.87
CA VAL A 63 -3.61 2.92 3.26
C VAL A 63 -4.56 2.30 4.30
N LEU A 64 -5.82 2.16 3.91
CA LEU A 64 -6.85 1.57 4.76
C LEU A 64 -7.12 0.12 4.36
N PHE A 65 -6.95 -0.79 5.32
CA PHE A 65 -7.44 -2.16 5.19
C PHE A 65 -8.85 -2.23 5.76
N THR A 66 -9.84 -2.31 4.86
CA THR A 66 -11.26 -2.42 5.23
C THR A 66 -11.65 -3.84 5.63
N ASN A 67 -10.89 -4.84 5.15
CA ASN A 67 -11.03 -6.22 5.54
C ASN A 67 -9.64 -6.89 5.56
N PHE A 68 -9.38 -7.73 6.56
CA PHE A 68 -8.12 -8.42 6.74
C PHE A 68 -8.38 -9.83 7.29
N VAL A 69 -8.35 -10.82 6.40
CA VAL A 69 -8.61 -12.23 6.74
C VAL A 69 -7.31 -13.01 6.61
N MET A 70 -6.97 -13.77 7.64
CA MET A 70 -5.90 -14.76 7.64
C MET A 70 -6.54 -16.14 7.88
N GLN A 71 -6.15 -17.14 7.10
CA GLN A 71 -6.66 -18.52 7.17
C GLN A 71 -5.56 -19.48 7.62
#